data_AF-A0A958GG19-F1
#
_entry.id   AF-A0A958GG19-F1
#
_cell.length_a   1.000
_cell.length_b   1.000
_cell.length_c   1.000
_cell.angle_alpha   90.00
_cell.angle_beta   90.00
_cell.angle_gamma   90.00
#
_symmetry.space_group_name_H-M   'P 1'
#
loop_
_entity.id
_entity.type
_entity.pdbx_description
1 polymer ?
#
loop_
_entity_poly.entity_id
_entity_poly.type
_entity_poly.pdbx_seq_one_letter_code
_entity_poly.pdbx_strand_id
1 'polypeptide(L)'
;EEYNKHIELFNRGSYKQIKSLLKQVEEFYLNMPYPACDMNRNENCSGDFIYNSKNCNNCFTTVESEDCSFVFEGGRNFNSQDLYAVYDCSGLVYQAVNSTGLYNSAFIIESHNCSDSFYLMNCYQTKNSFGCVGTRNAEYCILNKQYNKDDYLTICKKIIEQFKESGTWGDFFPKKLSAFGYNETTAQLYFPLNKDQALSIGAWWEDYEKANKATAKTIKSSELPDHIDQIDLSLSEQTIICEDTNLPFRLSKPEIHLYKKFKLPIPRKHPNQRHLEMLKWRNQPDLYTRTCINCNKETPSSFSPERKEIVYCQDCFFNEVYT
;
A
#
# COMPACT_ATOMS: atom_id res chain seq x y z
N GLU A 1 32.38 16.09 -11.49
CA GLU A 1 32.24 17.55 -11.72
C GLU A 1 31.26 17.85 -12.85
N GLU A 2 31.39 17.19 -14.00
CA GLU A 2 30.50 17.34 -15.17
C GLU A 2 29.03 16.97 -14.88
N TYR A 3 28.79 15.87 -14.16
CA TYR A 3 27.45 15.51 -13.68
C TYR A 3 26.77 16.65 -12.90
N ASN A 4 27.49 17.29 -11.98
CA ASN A 4 26.92 18.39 -11.18
C ASN A 4 26.60 19.61 -12.04
N LYS A 5 27.47 19.94 -13.01
CA LYS A 5 27.21 21.01 -13.99
C LYS A 5 25.95 20.71 -14.81
N HIS A 6 25.75 19.45 -15.21
CA HIS A 6 24.56 19.04 -15.94
C HIS A 6 23.29 19.09 -15.08
N ILE A 7 23.37 18.67 -13.81
CA ILE A 7 22.25 18.75 -12.86
C ILE A 7 21.82 20.20 -12.61
N GLU A 8 22.77 21.15 -12.60
CA GLU A 8 22.45 22.56 -12.45
C GLU A 8 21.63 23.13 -13.63
N LEU A 9 21.83 22.61 -14.85
CA LEU A 9 21.03 22.99 -16.03
C LEU A 9 19.54 22.66 -15.87
N PHE A 10 19.21 21.65 -15.08
CA PHE A 10 17.81 21.30 -14.82
C PHE A 10 17.07 22.32 -13.98
N ASN A 11 17.75 23.31 -13.39
CA ASN A 11 17.15 24.38 -12.59
C ASN A 11 16.00 23.86 -11.69
N ARG A 12 16.32 22.86 -10.87
CA ARG A 12 15.33 22.07 -10.12
C ARG A 12 14.54 22.88 -9.09
N GLY A 13 14.93 24.13 -8.83
CA GLY A 13 14.21 25.03 -7.94
C GLY A 13 13.02 25.73 -8.60
N SER A 14 12.90 25.69 -9.93
CA SER A 14 11.79 26.26 -10.70
C SER A 14 10.63 25.27 -10.83
N TYR A 15 9.43 25.69 -10.46
CA TYR A 15 8.21 24.88 -10.62
C TYR A 15 7.91 24.61 -12.10
N LYS A 16 7.98 25.62 -12.97
CA LYS A 16 7.78 25.45 -14.41
C LYS A 16 8.78 24.47 -15.02
N GLN A 17 10.05 24.56 -14.61
CA GLN A 17 11.08 23.67 -15.12
C GLN A 17 10.86 22.22 -14.66
N ILE A 18 10.55 21.99 -13.37
CA ILE A 18 10.21 20.65 -12.86
C ILE A 18 8.99 20.07 -13.59
N LYS A 19 7.94 20.86 -13.83
CA LYS A 19 6.76 20.41 -14.59
C LYS A 19 7.12 20.01 -16.02
N SER A 20 7.99 20.77 -16.69
CA SER A 20 8.50 20.44 -18.02
C SER A 20 9.32 19.15 -18.01
N LEU A 21 10.19 18.97 -17.02
CA LEU A 21 11.00 17.76 -16.85
C LEU A 21 10.15 16.53 -16.58
N LEU A 22 9.14 16.64 -15.72
CA LEU A 22 8.20 15.53 -15.45
C LEU A 22 7.49 15.09 -16.73
N LYS A 23 7.05 16.02 -17.58
CA LYS A 23 6.45 15.69 -18.87
C LYS A 23 7.44 14.98 -19.80
N GLN A 24 8.68 15.44 -19.86
CA GLN A 24 9.73 14.76 -20.65
C GLN A 24 10.00 13.35 -20.13
N VAL A 25 9.99 13.17 -18.81
CA VAL A 25 10.14 11.87 -18.17
C VAL A 25 8.97 10.94 -18.48
N GLU A 26 7.72 11.44 -18.42
CA GLU A 26 6.53 10.68 -18.83
C GLU A 26 6.61 10.24 -20.30
N GLU A 27 6.97 11.16 -21.20
CA GLU A 27 7.13 10.87 -22.63
C GLU A 27 8.27 9.87 -22.88
N PHE A 28 9.39 10.00 -22.17
CA PHE A 28 10.49 9.05 -22.25
C PHE A 28 10.04 7.65 -21.83
N TYR A 29 9.38 7.53 -20.68
CA TYR A 29 8.92 6.25 -20.16
C TYR A 29 7.90 5.57 -21.09
N LEU A 30 7.02 6.31 -21.75
CA LEU A 30 6.08 5.73 -22.73
C LEU A 30 6.78 5.06 -23.92
N ASN A 31 8.03 5.42 -24.21
CA ASN A 31 8.82 4.82 -25.29
C ASN A 31 9.72 3.67 -24.82
N MET A 32 9.69 3.34 -23.53
CA MET A 32 10.50 2.26 -22.98
C MET A 32 9.71 0.95 -22.95
N PRO A 33 10.37 -0.20 -23.21
CA PRO A 33 9.74 -1.49 -23.03
C PRO A 33 9.57 -1.77 -21.54
N TYR A 34 8.43 -2.34 -21.17
CA TYR A 34 8.14 -2.83 -19.82
C TYR A 34 7.87 -4.34 -19.87
N PRO A 35 8.32 -5.11 -18.86
CA PRO A 35 7.84 -6.47 -18.71
C PRO A 35 6.37 -6.44 -18.30
N ALA A 36 5.59 -7.41 -18.78
CA ALA A 36 4.18 -7.55 -18.43
C ALA A 36 3.95 -7.65 -16.92
N CYS A 37 4.85 -8.36 -16.24
CA CYS A 37 4.96 -8.40 -14.79
C CYS A 37 6.45 -8.35 -14.42
N ASP A 38 6.81 -7.62 -13.36
CA ASP A 38 8.16 -7.61 -12.82
C ASP A 38 8.38 -8.84 -11.93
N MET A 39 8.91 -9.90 -12.52
CA MET A 39 9.09 -11.20 -11.87
C MET A 39 10.46 -11.78 -12.18
N ASN A 40 11.15 -12.30 -11.17
CA ASN A 40 12.46 -12.91 -11.39
C ASN A 40 12.76 -14.06 -10.40
N ARG A 41 13.42 -15.12 -10.90
CA ARG A 41 13.80 -16.32 -10.12
C ARG A 41 12.62 -16.95 -9.38
N ASN A 42 11.52 -17.17 -10.08
CA ASN A 42 10.31 -17.77 -9.52
C ASN A 42 9.98 -19.11 -10.15
N GLU A 43 9.30 -19.98 -9.40
CA GLU A 43 8.75 -21.25 -9.87
C GLU A 43 7.23 -21.27 -9.65
N ASN A 44 6.44 -21.38 -10.71
CA ASN A 44 4.97 -21.44 -10.64
C ASN A 44 4.33 -20.27 -9.86
N CYS A 45 4.74 -19.03 -10.15
CA CYS A 45 4.17 -17.83 -9.54
C CYS A 45 3.33 -17.03 -10.53
N SER A 46 2.35 -16.29 -10.02
CA SER A 46 1.56 -15.31 -10.79
C SER A 46 1.30 -14.05 -9.95
N GLY A 47 1.33 -12.89 -10.61
CA GLY A 47 1.12 -11.58 -10.02
C GLY A 47 2.18 -10.58 -10.49
N ASP A 48 2.61 -9.66 -9.62
CA ASP A 48 3.61 -8.63 -9.96
C ASP A 48 4.59 -8.41 -8.81
N PHE A 49 5.80 -7.93 -9.10
CA PHE A 49 6.87 -7.72 -8.11
C PHE A 49 7.18 -8.97 -7.26
N ILE A 50 7.25 -10.14 -7.89
CA ILE A 50 7.53 -11.41 -7.20
C ILE A 50 8.97 -11.83 -7.44
N TYR A 51 9.69 -12.19 -6.39
CA TYR A 51 11.11 -12.54 -6.47
C TYR A 51 11.49 -13.74 -5.62
N ASN A 52 12.35 -14.62 -6.14
CA ASN A 52 12.90 -15.77 -5.41
C ASN A 52 11.82 -16.64 -4.73
N SER A 53 10.66 -16.79 -5.36
CA SER A 53 9.47 -17.36 -4.73
C SER A 53 8.92 -18.55 -5.51
N LYS A 54 8.15 -19.40 -4.85
CA LYS A 54 7.62 -20.65 -5.42
C LYS A 54 6.14 -20.84 -5.10
N ASN A 55 5.36 -21.33 -6.05
CA ASN A 55 3.93 -21.63 -5.89
C ASN A 55 3.11 -20.46 -5.30
N CYS A 56 3.46 -19.22 -5.64
CA CYS A 56 2.77 -18.04 -5.17
C CYS A 56 1.73 -17.58 -6.20
N ASN A 57 0.45 -17.76 -5.89
CA ASN A 57 -0.64 -17.53 -6.83
C ASN A 57 -1.32 -16.19 -6.59
N ASN A 58 -1.36 -15.35 -7.64
CA ASN A 58 -1.96 -14.03 -7.64
C ASN A 58 -1.48 -13.15 -6.46
N CYS A 59 -0.17 -13.14 -6.23
CA CYS A 59 0.49 -12.33 -5.20
C CYS A 59 1.08 -11.07 -5.81
N PHE A 60 1.01 -9.96 -5.11
CA PHE A 60 1.56 -8.69 -5.58
C PHE A 60 2.58 -8.24 -4.54
N THR A 61 3.79 -7.96 -4.99
CA THR A 61 4.96 -7.67 -4.15
C THR A 61 5.22 -8.71 -3.06
N THR A 62 6.01 -9.72 -3.40
CA THR A 62 6.39 -10.80 -2.49
C THR A 62 7.80 -11.28 -2.80
N VAL A 63 8.60 -11.49 -1.77
CA VAL A 63 10.00 -11.92 -1.90
C VAL A 63 10.24 -13.16 -1.03
N GLU A 64 10.99 -14.13 -1.54
CA GLU A 64 11.43 -15.31 -0.79
C GLU A 64 10.27 -16.07 -0.11
N SER A 65 9.14 -16.24 -0.80
CA SER A 65 7.95 -16.88 -0.24
C SER A 65 7.57 -18.16 -0.99
N GLU A 66 6.92 -19.09 -0.28
CA GLU A 66 6.52 -20.38 -0.82
C GLU A 66 5.09 -20.74 -0.44
N ASP A 67 4.35 -21.36 -1.37
CA ASP A 67 3.00 -21.87 -1.17
C ASP A 67 2.05 -20.80 -0.61
N CYS A 68 2.03 -19.63 -1.27
CA CYS A 68 1.22 -18.49 -0.85
C CYS A 68 0.13 -18.13 -1.86
N SER A 69 -0.96 -17.52 -1.41
CA SER A 69 -2.00 -17.00 -2.32
C SER A 69 -2.57 -15.68 -1.84
N PHE A 70 -2.75 -14.73 -2.77
CA PHE A 70 -3.34 -13.41 -2.57
C PHE A 70 -2.68 -12.51 -1.49
N VAL A 71 -1.36 -12.31 -1.53
CA VAL A 71 -0.65 -11.37 -0.61
C VAL A 71 -0.30 -10.05 -1.32
N PHE A 72 -0.56 -8.87 -0.73
CA PHE A 72 -0.15 -7.54 -1.24
C PHE A 72 0.14 -6.47 -0.15
N GLU A 73 1.22 -6.42 0.59
CA GLU A 73 2.58 -6.86 0.32
C GLU A 73 3.13 -7.73 1.44
N GLY A 74 4.17 -8.50 1.17
CA GLY A 74 4.83 -9.32 2.16
C GLY A 74 6.21 -9.79 1.75
N GLY A 75 6.79 -10.69 2.54
CA GLY A 75 8.07 -11.31 2.23
C GLY A 75 8.43 -12.34 3.28
N ARG A 76 9.14 -13.39 2.85
CA ARG A 76 9.49 -14.55 3.68
C ARG A 76 8.25 -15.17 4.35
N ASN A 77 7.19 -15.33 3.57
CA ASN A 77 5.96 -15.97 3.99
C ASN A 77 5.89 -17.39 3.43
N PHE A 78 5.40 -18.33 4.23
CA PHE A 78 5.36 -19.75 3.86
C PHE A 78 4.01 -20.35 4.20
N ASN A 79 3.41 -21.10 3.27
CA ASN A 79 2.11 -21.76 3.46
C ASN A 79 1.07 -20.78 4.01
N SER A 80 0.81 -19.66 3.33
CA SER A 80 -0.05 -18.61 3.87
C SER A 80 -0.95 -18.02 2.79
N GLN A 81 -2.11 -17.52 3.17
CA GLN A 81 -3.04 -16.96 2.19
C GLN A 81 -3.68 -15.67 2.72
N ASP A 82 -4.21 -14.85 1.81
CA ASP A 82 -4.92 -13.59 2.01
C ASP A 82 -4.27 -12.65 3.03
N LEU A 83 -3.05 -12.21 2.74
CA LEU A 83 -2.28 -11.32 3.62
C LEU A 83 -2.20 -9.90 3.07
N TYR A 84 -2.13 -8.90 3.96
CA TYR A 84 -1.88 -7.51 3.59
C TYR A 84 -0.85 -6.87 4.52
N ALA A 85 0.32 -6.48 3.99
CA ALA A 85 1.44 -5.94 4.75
C ALA A 85 1.95 -6.90 5.84
N VAL A 86 2.27 -8.15 5.46
CA VAL A 86 2.67 -9.21 6.39
C VAL A 86 4.03 -9.80 6.02
N TYR A 87 4.93 -9.91 6.99
CA TYR A 87 6.33 -10.29 6.75
C TYR A 87 6.81 -11.36 7.73
N ASP A 88 7.72 -12.22 7.29
CA ASP A 88 8.44 -13.17 8.14
C ASP A 88 7.52 -14.15 8.87
N CYS A 89 6.50 -14.63 8.18
CA CYS A 89 5.55 -15.59 8.72
C CYS A 89 5.83 -17.00 8.21
N SER A 90 5.98 -17.95 9.12
CA SER A 90 6.20 -19.34 8.77
C SER A 90 4.95 -20.16 9.07
N GLY A 91 4.30 -20.72 8.04
CA GLY A 91 3.16 -21.63 8.20
C GLY A 91 1.79 -20.95 8.28
N LEU A 92 0.73 -21.77 8.37
CA LEU A 92 -0.67 -21.54 7.96
C LEU A 92 -1.40 -20.29 8.53
N VAL A 93 -0.89 -19.10 8.20
CA VAL A 93 -1.55 -17.80 8.37
C VAL A 93 -2.55 -17.60 7.25
N TYR A 94 -3.80 -17.19 7.56
CA TYR A 94 -4.84 -17.08 6.53
C TYR A 94 -5.49 -15.71 6.34
N GLN A 95 -5.63 -14.82 7.31
CA GLN A 95 -6.05 -13.45 7.00
C GLN A 95 -5.38 -12.59 8.04
N ALA A 96 -4.23 -12.03 7.69
CA ALA A 96 -3.46 -11.20 8.58
C ALA A 96 -3.18 -9.84 7.94
N VAL A 97 -3.23 -8.80 8.76
CA VAL A 97 -3.03 -7.43 8.34
C VAL A 97 -1.93 -6.81 9.19
N ASN A 98 -0.95 -6.16 8.55
CA ASN A 98 0.11 -5.39 9.20
C ASN A 98 0.83 -6.17 10.33
N SER A 99 1.31 -7.38 10.04
CA SER A 99 1.76 -8.32 11.07
C SER A 99 3.10 -8.99 10.72
N THR A 100 3.81 -9.52 11.71
CA THR A 100 5.08 -10.22 11.45
C THR A 100 5.38 -11.32 12.45
N GLY A 101 6.20 -12.30 12.08
CA GLY A 101 6.64 -13.36 13.00
C GLY A 101 5.47 -14.23 13.47
N LEU A 102 4.56 -14.56 12.56
CA LEU A 102 3.39 -15.39 12.85
C LEU A 102 3.66 -16.85 12.53
N TYR A 103 3.13 -17.73 13.37
CA TYR A 103 3.17 -19.19 13.17
C TYR A 103 1.85 -19.81 13.61
N ASN A 104 1.25 -20.68 12.78
CA ASN A 104 0.01 -21.40 13.12
C ASN A 104 -1.08 -20.49 13.74
N SER A 105 -1.37 -19.36 13.10
CA SER A 105 -2.23 -18.31 13.65
C SER A 105 -3.15 -17.75 12.57
N ALA A 106 -4.38 -17.36 12.89
CA ALA A 106 -5.32 -16.83 11.90
C ALA A 106 -6.22 -15.72 12.44
N PHE A 107 -6.75 -14.89 11.53
CA PHE A 107 -7.59 -13.72 11.82
C PHE A 107 -6.85 -12.72 12.71
N ILE A 108 -5.80 -12.11 12.17
CA ILE A 108 -4.83 -11.30 12.92
C ILE A 108 -4.79 -9.87 12.39
N ILE A 109 -4.86 -8.89 13.29
CA ILE A 109 -4.65 -7.48 12.97
C ILE A 109 -3.51 -6.94 13.84
N GLU A 110 -2.50 -6.33 13.21
CA GLU A 110 -1.44 -5.57 13.88
C GLU A 110 -0.81 -6.31 15.06
N SER A 111 -0.51 -7.60 14.87
CA SER A 111 0.05 -8.44 15.93
C SER A 111 1.36 -9.08 15.49
N HIS A 112 2.31 -9.17 16.42
CA HIS A 112 3.70 -9.46 16.08
C HIS A 112 4.30 -10.52 17.00
N ASN A 113 5.06 -11.45 16.42
CA ASN A 113 5.73 -12.55 17.11
C ASN A 113 4.73 -13.44 17.86
N CYS A 114 3.65 -13.82 17.19
CA CYS A 114 2.56 -14.60 17.77
C CYS A 114 2.51 -16.02 17.22
N SER A 115 2.18 -16.98 18.07
CA SER A 115 2.02 -18.37 17.64
C SER A 115 0.78 -19.05 18.22
N ASP A 116 0.22 -20.01 17.50
CA ASP A 116 -0.86 -20.87 17.98
C ASP A 116 -2.06 -20.05 18.51
N SER A 117 -2.36 -18.94 17.83
CA SER A 117 -3.30 -17.94 18.33
C SER A 117 -4.26 -17.45 17.25
N PHE A 118 -5.49 -17.17 17.66
CA PHE A 118 -6.59 -16.87 16.74
C PHE A 118 -7.35 -15.62 17.19
N TYR A 119 -7.83 -14.83 16.22
CA TYR A 119 -8.60 -13.61 16.49
C TYR A 119 -7.84 -12.62 17.38
N LEU A 120 -6.63 -12.22 16.96
CA LEU A 120 -5.80 -11.27 17.69
C LEU A 120 -5.85 -9.87 17.07
N MET A 121 -5.78 -8.85 17.94
CA MET A 121 -5.63 -7.45 17.53
C MET A 121 -4.62 -6.74 18.43
N ASN A 122 -3.61 -6.08 17.87
CA ASN A 122 -2.60 -5.33 18.65
C ASN A 122 -1.82 -6.16 19.68
N CYS A 123 -1.60 -7.45 19.45
CA CYS A 123 -0.93 -8.35 20.38
C CYS A 123 0.57 -8.51 20.05
N TYR A 124 1.41 -8.69 21.07
CA TYR A 124 2.87 -8.84 20.89
C TYR A 124 3.40 -10.00 21.72
N GLN A 125 4.22 -10.86 21.12
CA GLN A 125 4.84 -11.99 21.83
C GLN A 125 3.80 -12.84 22.56
N THR A 126 2.67 -13.12 21.89
CA THR A 126 1.51 -13.80 22.46
C THR A 126 1.37 -15.19 21.86
N LYS A 127 1.19 -16.20 22.70
CA LYS A 127 1.09 -17.61 22.27
C LYS A 127 -0.17 -18.26 22.84
N ASN A 128 -0.68 -19.31 22.20
CA ASN A 128 -1.82 -20.09 22.71
C ASN A 128 -2.95 -19.17 23.21
N SER A 129 -3.41 -18.23 22.37
CA SER A 129 -4.37 -17.20 22.80
C SER A 129 -5.51 -17.01 21.80
N PHE A 130 -6.67 -16.64 22.31
CA PHE A 130 -7.90 -16.54 21.53
C PHE A 130 -8.63 -15.23 21.82
N GLY A 131 -8.98 -14.46 20.78
CA GLY A 131 -9.80 -13.26 20.93
C GLY A 131 -9.14 -12.14 21.74
N CYS A 132 -7.80 -12.08 21.79
CA CYS A 132 -7.09 -11.12 22.62
C CYS A 132 -6.85 -9.80 21.88
N VAL A 133 -6.87 -8.70 22.64
CA VAL A 133 -6.64 -7.35 22.15
C VAL A 133 -5.60 -6.65 23.03
N GLY A 134 -4.45 -6.27 22.48
CA GLY A 134 -3.47 -5.47 23.21
C GLY A 134 -2.59 -6.23 24.22
N THR A 135 -2.60 -7.57 24.21
CA THR A 135 -1.80 -8.37 25.15
C THR A 135 -0.32 -8.37 24.76
N ARG A 136 0.56 -8.45 25.77
CA ARG A 136 2.02 -8.52 25.58
C ARG A 136 2.59 -9.63 26.45
N ASN A 137 3.50 -10.46 25.89
CA ASN A 137 4.15 -11.54 26.63
C ASN A 137 3.16 -12.46 27.35
N ALA A 138 2.12 -12.88 26.63
CA ALA A 138 0.99 -13.59 27.19
C ALA A 138 0.88 -15.01 26.62
N GLU A 139 0.40 -15.94 27.44
CA GLU A 139 0.13 -17.32 27.03
C GLU A 139 -1.13 -17.86 27.73
N TYR A 140 -1.93 -18.64 27.01
CA TYR A 140 -3.19 -19.22 27.47
C TYR A 140 -4.23 -18.15 27.84
N CYS A 141 -4.36 -17.13 26.99
CA CYS A 141 -5.31 -16.04 27.20
C CYS A 141 -6.55 -16.18 26.32
N ILE A 142 -7.72 -15.92 26.91
CA ILE A 142 -9.00 -15.78 26.19
C ILE A 142 -9.60 -14.44 26.58
N LEU A 143 -9.88 -13.58 25.60
CA LEU A 143 -10.40 -12.21 25.83
C LEU A 143 -9.56 -11.45 26.88
N ASN A 144 -8.24 -11.51 26.74
CA ASN A 144 -7.22 -10.93 27.64
C ASN A 144 -7.13 -11.54 29.05
N LYS A 145 -7.95 -12.53 29.39
CA LYS A 145 -7.84 -13.22 30.68
C LYS A 145 -6.97 -14.45 30.54
N GLN A 146 -5.99 -14.60 31.43
CA GLN A 146 -5.12 -15.77 31.47
C GLN A 146 -5.81 -16.94 32.17
N TYR A 147 -5.60 -18.14 31.64
CA TYR A 147 -6.09 -19.41 32.18
C TYR A 147 -4.92 -20.38 32.37
N ASN A 148 -5.14 -21.44 33.15
CA ASN A 148 -4.27 -22.61 33.03
C ASN A 148 -4.54 -23.30 31.69
N LYS A 149 -3.61 -24.16 31.28
CA LYS A 149 -3.63 -24.82 29.97
C LYS A 149 -4.88 -25.66 29.74
N ASP A 150 -5.32 -26.45 30.72
CA ASP A 150 -6.44 -27.38 30.54
C ASP A 150 -7.77 -26.64 30.40
N ASP A 151 -7.97 -25.58 31.21
CA ASP A 151 -9.12 -24.69 31.10
C ASP A 151 -9.12 -23.95 29.78
N TYR A 152 -7.96 -23.41 29.36
CA TYR A 152 -7.82 -22.73 28.07
C TYR A 152 -8.25 -23.63 26.91
N LEU A 153 -7.72 -24.86 26.85
CA LEU A 153 -8.03 -25.81 25.78
C LEU A 153 -9.51 -26.19 25.78
N THR A 154 -10.08 -26.40 26.97
CA THR A 154 -11.50 -26.74 27.13
C THR A 154 -12.41 -25.61 26.65
N ILE A 155 -12.10 -24.36 27.00
CA ILE A 155 -12.89 -23.20 26.61
C ILE A 155 -12.72 -22.93 25.11
N CYS A 156 -11.50 -22.96 24.59
CA CYS A 156 -11.25 -22.74 23.16
C CYS A 156 -11.99 -23.75 22.29
N LYS A 157 -12.00 -25.04 22.66
CA LYS A 157 -12.78 -26.06 21.94
C LYS A 157 -14.25 -25.68 21.84
N LYS A 158 -14.87 -25.24 22.94
CA LYS A 158 -16.28 -24.81 22.96
C LYS A 158 -16.52 -23.58 22.09
N ILE A 159 -15.63 -22.58 22.13
CA ILE A 159 -15.73 -21.38 21.30
C ILE A 159 -15.65 -21.75 19.81
N ILE A 160 -14.70 -22.61 19.44
CA ILE A 160 -14.52 -23.06 18.06
C ILE A 160 -15.75 -23.85 17.58
N GLU A 161 -16.30 -24.75 18.39
CA GLU A 161 -17.52 -25.49 18.07
C GLU A 161 -18.70 -24.54 17.84
N GLN A 162 -18.88 -23.53 18.69
CA GLN A 162 -19.92 -22.51 18.50
C GLN A 162 -19.75 -21.73 17.19
N PHE A 163 -18.53 -21.31 16.84
CA PHE A 163 -18.27 -20.63 15.58
C PHE A 163 -18.48 -21.53 14.35
N LYS A 164 -18.23 -22.84 14.48
CA LYS A 164 -18.53 -23.80 13.42
C LYS A 164 -20.04 -24.01 13.26
N GLU A 165 -20.78 -24.10 14.36
CA GLU A 165 -22.25 -24.22 14.36
C GLU A 165 -22.92 -22.98 13.76
N SER A 166 -22.39 -21.78 14.02
CA SER A 166 -22.87 -20.54 13.40
C SER A 166 -22.39 -20.34 11.96
N GLY A 167 -21.46 -21.17 11.47
CA GLY A 167 -20.87 -21.03 10.14
C GLY A 167 -19.91 -19.85 9.99
N THR A 168 -19.43 -19.28 11.10
CA THR A 168 -18.54 -18.08 11.11
C THR A 168 -17.09 -18.41 11.47
N TRP A 169 -16.78 -19.68 11.75
CA TRP A 169 -15.38 -20.11 11.92
C TRP A 169 -14.63 -19.95 10.61
N GLY A 170 -13.58 -19.13 10.59
CA GLY A 170 -12.90 -18.78 9.35
C GLY A 170 -13.11 -17.34 8.92
N ASP A 171 -14.12 -16.65 9.46
CA ASP A 171 -14.37 -15.27 9.08
C ASP A 171 -13.33 -14.35 9.69
N PHE A 172 -12.87 -13.39 8.87
CA PHE A 172 -12.09 -12.27 9.37
C PHE A 172 -12.96 -11.30 10.18
N PHE A 173 -12.34 -10.33 10.85
CA PHE A 173 -13.07 -9.33 11.62
C PHE A 173 -14.12 -8.60 10.76
N PRO A 174 -15.35 -8.38 11.27
CA PRO A 174 -16.37 -7.62 10.56
C PRO A 174 -15.84 -6.23 10.16
N LYS A 175 -16.07 -5.82 8.92
CA LYS A 175 -15.58 -4.53 8.38
C LYS A 175 -16.08 -3.32 9.17
N LYS A 176 -17.26 -3.42 9.79
CA LYS A 176 -17.80 -2.42 10.73
C LYS A 176 -16.93 -2.17 11.98
N LEU A 177 -16.01 -3.08 12.32
CA LEU A 177 -15.05 -2.91 13.41
C LEU A 177 -13.81 -2.12 12.99
N SER A 178 -13.67 -1.76 11.71
CA SER A 178 -12.60 -0.87 11.26
C SER A 178 -12.65 0.44 12.05
N ALA A 179 -11.48 0.91 12.49
CA ALA A 179 -11.34 2.21 13.16
C ALA A 179 -11.55 3.40 12.21
N PHE A 180 -11.61 3.17 10.90
CA PHE A 180 -11.75 4.18 9.86
C PHE A 180 -12.86 3.83 8.87
N GLY A 181 -13.54 4.85 8.35
CA GLY A 181 -14.49 4.70 7.26
C GLY A 181 -13.77 4.27 5.98
N TYR A 182 -14.43 3.51 5.12
CA TYR A 182 -13.84 2.92 3.91
C TYR A 182 -13.09 3.95 3.07
N ASN A 183 -13.70 5.13 2.88
CA ASN A 183 -13.18 6.28 2.16
C ASN A 183 -11.90 6.91 2.73
N GLU A 184 -11.55 6.61 3.98
CA GLU A 184 -10.30 7.06 4.61
C GLU A 184 -9.22 5.98 4.68
N THR A 185 -9.54 4.74 4.29
CA THR A 185 -8.59 3.62 4.32
C THR A 185 -7.77 3.52 3.03
N THR A 186 -6.68 2.76 3.08
CA THR A 186 -5.92 2.37 1.88
C THR A 186 -6.76 1.54 0.90
N ALA A 187 -7.82 0.88 1.36
CA ALA A 187 -8.72 0.13 0.47
C ALA A 187 -9.36 1.05 -0.58
N GLN A 188 -9.74 2.28 -0.23
CA GLN A 188 -10.28 3.25 -1.19
C GLN A 188 -9.27 3.66 -2.28
N LEU A 189 -7.96 3.58 -1.98
CA LEU A 189 -6.91 3.94 -2.93
C LEU A 189 -6.71 2.87 -4.01
N TYR A 190 -6.84 1.60 -3.64
CA TYR A 190 -6.64 0.45 -4.55
C TYR A 190 -7.97 -0.04 -5.16
N PHE A 191 -9.05 0.01 -4.38
CA PHE A 191 -10.38 -0.49 -4.73
C PHE A 191 -11.42 0.61 -4.51
N PRO A 192 -11.41 1.67 -5.33
CA PRO A 192 -12.29 2.81 -5.10
C PRO A 192 -13.76 2.39 -5.22
N LEU A 193 -14.51 2.58 -4.13
CA LEU A 193 -15.96 2.39 -4.09
C LEU A 193 -16.67 3.72 -3.83
N ASN A 194 -17.90 3.83 -4.30
CA ASN A 194 -18.82 4.86 -3.83
C ASN A 194 -19.45 4.47 -2.48
N LYS A 195 -20.14 5.41 -1.85
CA LYS A 195 -20.75 5.20 -0.52
C LYS A 195 -21.70 3.99 -0.49
N ASP A 196 -22.59 3.88 -1.46
CA ASP A 196 -23.58 2.80 -1.50
C ASP A 196 -22.92 1.42 -1.68
N GLN A 197 -21.89 1.35 -2.54
CA GLN A 197 -21.08 0.14 -2.73
C GLN A 197 -20.34 -0.26 -1.44
N ALA A 198 -19.71 0.69 -0.74
CA ALA A 198 -19.01 0.42 0.51
C ALA A 198 -19.96 -0.08 1.62
N LEU A 199 -21.15 0.54 1.74
CA LEU A 199 -22.17 0.11 2.69
C LEU A 199 -22.70 -1.29 2.36
N SER A 200 -22.83 -1.64 1.08
CA SER A 200 -23.32 -2.96 0.63
C SER A 200 -22.42 -4.12 1.05
N ILE A 201 -21.11 -3.88 1.22
CA ILE A 201 -20.15 -4.89 1.69
C ILE A 201 -19.98 -4.88 3.23
N GLY A 202 -20.78 -4.11 3.95
CA GLY A 202 -20.75 -4.04 5.42
C GLY A 202 -19.62 -3.18 6.00
N ALA A 203 -18.96 -2.36 5.19
CA ALA A 203 -18.07 -1.30 5.67
C ALA A 203 -18.88 -0.07 6.08
N TRP A 204 -18.28 0.83 6.86
CA TRP A 204 -18.88 2.13 7.17
C TRP A 204 -18.18 3.25 6.40
N TRP A 205 -18.86 4.38 6.24
CA TRP A 205 -18.37 5.54 5.49
C TRP A 205 -18.19 6.72 6.43
N GLU A 206 -17.07 7.42 6.35
CA GLU A 206 -16.83 8.64 7.11
C GLU A 206 -17.47 9.83 6.39
N ASP A 207 -18.52 10.38 6.98
CA ASP A 207 -19.24 11.55 6.49
C ASP A 207 -18.67 12.87 7.05
N TYR A 208 -17.71 12.80 7.97
CA TYR A 208 -17.07 13.97 8.53
C TYR A 208 -16.29 14.76 7.46
N GLU A 209 -16.85 15.91 7.07
CA GLU A 209 -16.12 16.89 6.29
C GLU A 209 -15.10 17.61 7.17
N LYS A 210 -13.80 17.26 6.99
CA LYS A 210 -12.71 18.01 7.61
C LYS A 210 -12.88 19.48 7.26
N ALA A 211 -12.88 20.34 8.28
CA ALA A 211 -12.97 21.78 8.12
C ALA A 211 -11.75 22.31 7.37
N ASN A 212 -11.82 22.27 6.04
CA ASN A 212 -10.83 22.82 5.12
C ASN A 212 -10.98 24.35 5.09
N LYS A 213 -10.80 24.97 6.26
CA LYS A 213 -10.98 26.41 6.42
C LYS A 213 -9.67 27.11 6.07
N ALA A 214 -9.68 27.82 4.96
CA ALA A 214 -8.62 28.75 4.64
C ALA A 214 -8.52 29.85 5.72
N THR A 215 -7.31 30.24 6.07
CA THR A 215 -7.11 31.38 6.97
C THR A 215 -7.30 32.71 6.28
N ALA A 216 -7.48 33.78 7.05
CA ALA A 216 -7.64 35.15 6.53
C ALA A 216 -6.54 35.56 5.52
N LYS A 217 -5.31 35.04 5.69
CA LYS A 217 -4.23 35.14 4.69
C LYS A 217 -4.22 33.89 3.81
N THR A 218 -4.64 34.05 2.56
CA THR A 218 -4.71 32.99 1.55
C THR A 218 -3.98 33.46 0.30
N ILE A 219 -3.22 32.57 -0.33
CA ILE A 219 -2.51 32.79 -1.60
C ILE A 219 -2.92 31.72 -2.60
N LYS A 220 -3.18 32.11 -3.85
CA LYS A 220 -3.46 31.13 -4.91
C LYS A 220 -2.15 30.48 -5.34
N SER A 221 -2.18 29.19 -5.66
CA SER A 221 -0.99 28.50 -6.17
C SER A 221 -0.39 29.14 -7.42
N SER A 222 -1.19 29.82 -8.24
CA SER A 222 -0.72 30.59 -9.41
C SER A 222 0.12 31.82 -9.06
N GLU A 223 -0.08 32.39 -7.87
CA GLU A 223 0.60 33.60 -7.39
C GLU A 223 1.94 33.28 -6.71
N LEU A 224 2.19 32.00 -6.42
CA LEU A 224 3.46 31.58 -5.83
C LEU A 224 4.61 31.84 -6.81
N PRO A 225 5.72 32.42 -6.32
CA PRO A 225 6.95 32.53 -7.09
C PRO A 225 7.34 31.21 -7.73
N ASP A 226 7.95 31.30 -8.92
CA ASP A 226 8.32 30.10 -9.67
C ASP A 226 9.51 29.38 -9.01
N HIS A 227 10.47 30.14 -8.48
CA HIS A 227 11.72 29.60 -7.95
C HIS A 227 11.75 29.58 -6.41
N ILE A 228 12.27 28.50 -5.82
CA ILE A 228 12.36 28.30 -4.37
C ILE A 228 13.14 29.39 -3.63
N ASP A 229 14.13 30.01 -4.27
CA ASP A 229 14.93 31.09 -3.68
C ASP A 229 14.12 32.37 -3.42
N GLN A 230 13.01 32.54 -4.12
CA GLN A 230 12.09 33.69 -3.96
C GLN A 230 11.03 33.44 -2.88
N ILE A 231 10.96 32.23 -2.32
CA ILE A 231 10.01 31.87 -1.28
C ILE A 231 10.58 32.26 0.08
N ASP A 232 9.83 33.01 0.88
CA ASP A 232 10.19 33.32 2.26
C ASP A 232 9.53 32.35 3.28
N LEU A 233 10.14 32.21 4.47
CA LEU A 233 9.60 31.38 5.55
C LEU A 233 8.24 31.89 6.09
N SER A 234 7.91 33.17 5.88
CA SER A 234 6.59 33.73 6.20
C SER A 234 5.44 33.09 5.40
N LEU A 235 5.73 32.37 4.31
CA LEU A 235 4.72 31.58 3.60
C LEU A 235 4.02 30.56 4.52
N SER A 236 4.70 30.09 5.58
CA SER A 236 4.11 29.18 6.58
C SER A 236 2.92 29.76 7.35
N GLU A 237 2.73 31.08 7.32
CA GLU A 237 1.59 31.77 7.95
C GLU A 237 0.38 31.87 7.01
N GLN A 238 0.56 31.54 5.73
CA GLN A 238 -0.46 31.65 4.69
C GLN A 238 -1.04 30.29 4.34
N THR A 239 -2.29 30.29 3.87
CA THR A 239 -2.92 29.12 3.29
C THR A 239 -2.76 29.14 1.77
N ILE A 240 -2.25 28.06 1.19
CA ILE A 240 -2.12 27.88 -0.25
C ILE A 240 -3.37 27.18 -0.76
N ILE A 241 -3.98 27.69 -1.83
CA ILE A 241 -5.11 27.03 -2.50
C ILE A 241 -4.58 26.10 -3.59
N CYS A 242 -4.91 24.81 -3.50
CA CYS A 242 -4.56 23.79 -4.48
C CYS A 242 -5.04 24.17 -5.89
N GLU A 243 -4.17 24.00 -6.90
CA GLU A 243 -4.49 24.32 -8.30
C GLU A 243 -5.55 23.40 -8.92
N ASP A 244 -5.67 22.14 -8.46
CA ASP A 244 -6.59 21.15 -9.05
C ASP A 244 -7.93 21.06 -8.29
N THR A 245 -7.88 21.06 -6.96
CA THR A 245 -9.05 20.73 -6.11
C THR A 245 -9.64 21.93 -5.40
N ASN A 246 -8.99 23.10 -5.49
CA ASN A 246 -9.29 24.30 -4.68
C ASN A 246 -9.24 24.07 -3.16
N LEU A 247 -8.75 22.91 -2.70
CA LEU A 247 -8.61 22.64 -1.28
C LEU A 247 -7.44 23.45 -0.70
N PRO A 248 -7.63 24.09 0.46
CA PRO A 248 -6.57 24.76 1.18
C PRO A 248 -5.58 23.78 1.79
N PHE A 249 -4.29 24.11 1.74
CA PHE A 249 -3.25 23.44 2.50
C PHE A 249 -2.20 24.45 2.99
N ARG A 250 -1.34 24.00 3.90
CA ARG A 250 -0.29 24.83 4.49
C ARG A 250 1.03 24.09 4.46
N LEU A 251 2.12 24.85 4.43
CA LEU A 251 3.48 24.33 4.56
C LEU A 251 4.06 24.83 5.87
N SER A 252 4.61 23.92 6.67
CA SER A 252 5.34 24.26 7.88
C SER A 252 6.70 24.88 7.54
N LYS A 253 7.29 25.64 8.49
CA LYS A 253 8.65 26.18 8.32
C LYS A 253 9.70 25.08 8.03
N PRO A 254 9.68 23.92 8.71
CA PRO A 254 10.58 22.80 8.39
C PRO A 254 10.42 22.29 6.95
N GLU A 255 9.20 22.18 6.44
CA GLU A 255 8.97 21.78 5.04
C GLU A 255 9.56 22.79 4.05
N ILE A 256 9.31 24.08 4.24
CA ILE A 256 9.88 25.13 3.37
C ILE A 256 11.41 25.09 3.41
N HIS A 257 12.00 24.88 4.59
CA HIS A 257 13.45 24.71 4.71
C HIS A 257 13.96 23.48 3.95
N LEU A 258 13.22 22.37 3.96
CA LEU A 258 13.55 21.16 3.21
C LEU A 258 13.56 21.42 1.70
N TYR A 259 12.52 22.09 1.18
CA TYR A 259 12.44 22.48 -0.23
C TYR A 259 13.61 23.38 -0.63
N LYS A 260 13.96 24.38 0.21
CA LYS A 260 15.15 25.23 0.00
C LYS A 260 16.45 24.43 -0.01
N LYS A 261 16.64 23.56 0.99
CA LYS A 261 17.85 22.74 1.14
C LYS A 261 18.08 21.84 -0.08
N PHE A 262 17.03 21.23 -0.61
CA PHE A 262 17.12 20.37 -1.79
C PHE A 262 17.00 21.11 -3.12
N LYS A 263 16.86 22.44 -3.10
CA LYS A 263 16.61 23.28 -4.28
C LYS A 263 15.43 22.74 -5.11
N LEU A 264 14.30 22.52 -4.46
CA LEU A 264 13.05 22.05 -5.06
C LEU A 264 11.96 23.13 -4.94
N PRO A 265 11.10 23.33 -5.94
CA PRO A 265 9.96 24.22 -5.81
C PRO A 265 9.00 23.72 -4.72
N ILE A 266 8.32 24.67 -4.08
CA ILE A 266 7.21 24.33 -3.20
C ILE A 266 6.04 23.72 -3.99
N PRO A 267 5.26 22.81 -3.38
CA PRO A 267 4.12 22.20 -4.03
C PRO A 267 2.99 23.21 -4.27
N ARG A 268 2.32 23.07 -5.41
CA ARG A 268 1.10 23.82 -5.78
C ARG A 268 -0.19 23.00 -5.62
N LYS A 269 -0.04 21.74 -5.21
CA LYS A 269 -1.13 20.77 -5.03
C LYS A 269 -1.23 20.31 -3.59
N HIS A 270 -2.47 20.07 -3.16
CA HIS A 270 -2.79 19.53 -1.85
C HIS A 270 -2.01 18.22 -1.60
N PRO A 271 -1.54 17.94 -0.37
CA PRO A 271 -0.79 16.71 -0.07
C PRO A 271 -1.46 15.42 -0.56
N ASN A 272 -2.76 15.26 -0.32
CA ASN A 272 -3.51 14.10 -0.80
C ASN A 272 -3.54 13.99 -2.33
N GLN A 273 -3.65 15.12 -3.05
CA GLN A 273 -3.63 15.13 -4.51
C GLN A 273 -2.25 14.67 -5.04
N ARG A 274 -1.16 15.14 -4.43
CA ARG A 274 0.19 14.69 -4.77
C ARG A 274 0.39 13.21 -4.50
N HIS A 275 -0.18 12.71 -3.41
CA HIS A 275 -0.14 11.28 -3.09
C HIS A 275 -0.89 10.45 -4.15
N LEU A 276 -2.10 10.86 -4.54
CA LEU A 276 -2.87 10.19 -5.60
C LEU A 276 -2.14 10.22 -6.94
N GLU A 277 -1.49 11.33 -7.29
CA GLU A 277 -0.70 11.42 -8.52
C GLU A 277 0.51 10.48 -8.50
N MET A 278 1.19 10.38 -7.35
CA MET A 278 2.28 9.43 -7.18
C MET A 278 1.80 7.98 -7.30
N LEU A 279 0.62 7.65 -6.78
CA LEU A 279 0.05 6.31 -6.88
C LEU A 279 -0.25 5.88 -8.32
N LYS A 280 -0.54 6.82 -9.23
CA LYS A 280 -0.74 6.51 -10.66
C LYS A 280 0.49 5.95 -11.35
N TRP A 281 1.68 6.18 -10.80
CA TRP A 281 2.93 5.60 -11.31
C TRP A 281 3.10 4.13 -10.92
N ARG A 282 2.33 3.63 -9.94
CA ARG A 282 2.36 2.23 -9.53
C ARG A 282 1.27 1.45 -10.25
N ASN A 283 1.57 0.20 -10.56
CA ASN A 283 0.55 -0.75 -11.01
C ASN A 283 -0.40 -1.06 -9.84
N GLN A 284 -1.67 -1.30 -10.17
CA GLN A 284 -2.63 -1.82 -9.20
C GLN A 284 -2.33 -3.31 -8.96
N PRO A 285 -2.65 -3.86 -7.77
CA PRO A 285 -2.50 -5.28 -7.47
C PRO A 285 -3.56 -6.12 -8.21
N ASP A 286 -3.48 -6.12 -9.53
CA ASP A 286 -4.42 -6.81 -10.40
C ASP A 286 -3.69 -7.33 -11.65
N LEU A 287 -4.24 -8.39 -12.24
CA LEU A 287 -3.71 -9.00 -13.45
C LEU A 287 -4.72 -8.88 -14.59
N TYR A 288 -4.26 -8.25 -15.66
CA TYR A 288 -5.01 -8.07 -16.89
C TYR A 288 -4.46 -8.97 -17.99
N THR A 289 -5.31 -9.34 -18.94
CA THR A 289 -4.83 -9.97 -20.17
C THR A 289 -4.39 -8.87 -21.14
N ARG A 290 -3.12 -8.89 -21.54
CA ARG A 290 -2.58 -8.01 -22.60
C ARG A 290 -1.88 -8.84 -23.67
N THR A 291 -1.85 -8.30 -24.89
CA THR A 291 -1.08 -8.87 -25.99
C THR A 291 0.32 -8.28 -25.99
N CYS A 292 1.35 -9.13 -25.97
CA CYS A 292 2.74 -8.72 -26.15
C CYS A 292 2.92 -8.09 -27.53
N ILE A 293 3.42 -6.86 -27.58
CA ILE A 293 3.55 -6.10 -28.84
C ILE A 293 4.62 -6.68 -29.79
N ASN A 294 5.61 -7.42 -29.27
CA ASN A 294 6.67 -8.02 -30.09
C ASN A 294 6.25 -9.36 -30.71
N CYS A 295 5.69 -10.28 -29.92
CA CYS A 295 5.38 -11.65 -30.37
C CYS A 295 3.89 -11.94 -30.55
N ASN A 296 3.00 -10.97 -30.27
CA ASN A 296 1.54 -11.08 -30.36
C ASN A 296 0.91 -12.17 -29.47
N LYS A 297 1.62 -12.67 -28.47
CA LYS A 297 1.10 -13.64 -27.50
C LYS A 297 0.32 -12.93 -26.39
N GLU A 298 -0.82 -13.49 -26.00
CA GLU A 298 -1.53 -13.07 -24.79
C GLU A 298 -0.75 -13.45 -23.53
N THR A 299 -0.59 -12.51 -22.61
CA THR A 299 0.13 -12.68 -21.36
C THR A 299 -0.63 -11.99 -20.23
N PRO A 300 -0.63 -12.57 -19.01
CA PRO A 300 -0.95 -11.82 -17.81
C PRO A 300 -0.02 -10.61 -17.69
N SER A 301 -0.56 -9.48 -17.25
CA SER A 301 0.12 -8.19 -17.15
C SER A 301 -0.43 -7.39 -15.99
N SER A 302 0.43 -6.75 -15.20
CA SER A 302 0.04 -5.80 -14.16
C SER A 302 -0.32 -4.41 -14.69
N PHE A 303 -0.03 -4.16 -15.97
CA PHE A 303 -0.51 -2.98 -16.69
C PHE A 303 -1.92 -3.22 -17.20
N SER A 304 -2.85 -2.32 -16.88
CA SER A 304 -4.20 -2.37 -17.43
C SER A 304 -4.21 -2.16 -18.95
N PRO A 305 -5.26 -2.61 -19.67
CA PRO A 305 -5.36 -2.41 -21.12
C PRO A 305 -5.46 -0.93 -21.54
N GLU A 306 -5.88 -0.05 -20.63
CA GLU A 306 -5.98 1.39 -20.87
C GLU A 306 -4.62 2.12 -20.84
N ARG A 307 -3.60 1.46 -20.30
CA ARG A 307 -2.24 1.99 -20.17
C ARG A 307 -1.47 1.92 -21.49
N LYS A 308 -0.84 3.04 -21.86
CA LYS A 308 -0.22 3.27 -23.18
C LYS A 308 1.20 2.72 -23.31
N GLU A 309 1.76 2.26 -22.21
CA GLU A 309 3.11 1.70 -22.12
C GLU A 309 3.27 0.50 -23.06
N ILE A 310 4.49 0.39 -23.60
CA ILE A 310 4.93 -0.73 -24.45
C ILE A 310 5.17 -1.93 -23.54
N VAL A 311 4.26 -2.91 -23.58
CA VAL A 311 4.32 -4.09 -22.71
C VAL A 311 4.78 -5.32 -23.49
N TYR A 312 5.86 -5.95 -23.01
CA TYR A 312 6.46 -7.15 -23.57
C TYR A 312 6.19 -8.34 -22.64
N CYS A 313 5.99 -9.54 -23.19
CA CYS A 313 6.08 -10.76 -22.38
C CYS A 313 7.50 -10.93 -21.83
N GLN A 314 7.66 -11.69 -20.76
CA GLN A 314 8.93 -11.86 -20.05
C GLN A 314 10.12 -12.14 -20.98
N ASP A 315 9.97 -13.14 -21.88
CA ASP A 315 11.03 -13.54 -22.81
C ASP A 315 11.41 -12.41 -23.79
N CYS A 316 10.42 -11.67 -24.31
CA CYS A 316 10.67 -10.57 -25.22
C CYS A 316 11.36 -9.40 -24.50
N PHE A 317 10.94 -9.10 -23.26
CA PHE A 317 11.54 -8.05 -22.46
C PHE A 317 13.02 -8.37 -22.17
N PHE A 318 13.32 -9.60 -21.77
CA PHE A 318 14.71 -10.01 -21.53
C PHE A 318 15.57 -9.91 -22.78
N ASN A 319 15.04 -10.36 -23.93
CA ASN A 319 15.76 -10.29 -25.19
C ASN A 319 16.03 -8.84 -25.63
N GLU A 320 15.09 -7.91 -25.40
CA GLU A 320 15.24 -6.50 -25.79
C GLU A 320 16.22 -5.74 -24.89
N VAL A 321 16.22 -6.01 -23.59
CA VAL A 321 16.95 -5.18 -22.61
C VAL A 321 18.34 -5.72 -22.26
N TYR A 322 18.54 -7.04 -22.33
CA TYR A 322 19.76 -7.70 -21.85
C TYR A 322 20.61 -8.35 -22.95
N THR A 323 20.22 -8.23 -24.22
CA THR A 323 20.96 -8.80 -25.37
C THR A 323 21.52 -7.69 -26.25
#